data_AF-A0A2E6YCW9-F1
#
_entry.id   AF-A0A2E6YCW9-F1
#
_cell.length_a   1.000
_cell.length_b   1.000
_cell.length_c   1.000
_cell.angle_alpha   90.00
_cell.angle_beta   90.00
_cell.angle_gamma   90.00
#
_symmetry.space_group_name_H-M   'P 1'
#
loop_
_entity.id
_entity.type
_entity.pdbx_description
1 polymer ?
#
loop_
_entity_poly.entity_id
_entity_poly.type
_entity_poly.pdbx_seq_one_letter_code
_entity_poly.pdbx_strand_id
1 'polypeptide(L)'
;MEGSVRLVLRFFEDNFNPSTSKAVLSKVKDKIDPRRYNGALLLGLNGVVVKSHGDSDSFGIEHALITAVEEVKKDIIVKLIGAF
;
A
#
# COMPACT_ATOMS: atom_id res chain seq x y z
N MET A 1 11.87 0.94 -2.02
CA MET A 1 11.12 1.79 -2.98
C MET A 1 10.78 3.16 -2.42
N GLU A 2 10.51 3.30 -1.11
CA GLU A 2 10.19 4.61 -0.51
C GLU A 2 11.30 5.66 -0.63
N GLY A 3 12.57 5.26 -0.49
CA GLY A 3 13.71 6.18 -0.57
C GLY A 3 13.86 6.86 -1.94
N SER A 4 13.66 6.12 -3.03
CA SER A 4 13.72 6.67 -4.39
C SER A 4 12.55 7.61 -4.68
N VAL A 5 11.37 7.29 -4.16
CA VAL A 5 10.19 8.16 -4.26
C VAL A 5 10.42 9.48 -3.51
N ARG A 6 11.01 9.42 -2.31
CA ARG A 6 11.33 10.60 -1.49
C ARG A 6 12.35 11.51 -2.18
N LEU A 7 13.31 10.92 -2.91
CA LEU A 7 14.29 11.66 -3.71
C LEU A 7 13.63 12.43 -4.86
N VAL A 8 12.72 11.80 -5.59
CA VAL A 8 12.01 12.44 -6.72
C VAL A 8 11.12 13.57 -6.23
N LEU A 9 10.37 13.37 -5.14
CA LEU A 9 9.55 14.44 -4.56
C LEU A 9 10.39 15.66 -4.16
N ARG A 10 11.55 15.42 -3.54
CA ARG A 10 12.47 16.48 -3.11
C ARG A 10 13.04 17.26 -4.29
N PHE A 11 13.38 16.60 -5.40
CA PHE A 11 13.81 17.28 -6.63
C PHE A 11 12.76 18.28 -7.14
N PHE A 12 11.47 17.93 -7.10
CA PHE A 12 10.39 18.83 -7.51
C PHE A 12 10.17 20.00 -6.54
N GLU A 13 10.41 19.81 -5.24
CA GLU A 13 10.41 20.89 -4.25
C GLU A 13 11.55 21.87 -4.49
N ASP A 14 12.74 21.38 -4.81
CA ASP A 14 13.96 22.19 -4.94
C ASP A 14 14.04 22.97 -6.27
N ASN A 15 13.38 22.50 -7.35
CA ASN A 15 13.60 23.02 -8.72
C ASN A 15 12.40 23.77 -9.35
N PHE A 16 11.22 23.79 -8.74
CA PHE A 16 10.00 24.37 -9.33
C PHE A 16 9.31 25.40 -8.40
N ASN A 17 8.44 26.25 -8.96
CA ASN A 17 7.70 27.26 -8.18
C ASN A 17 6.85 26.59 -7.09
N PRO A 18 6.86 27.10 -5.83
CA PRO A 18 6.14 26.53 -4.70
C PRO A 18 4.67 26.21 -4.97
N SER A 19 3.98 27.04 -5.75
CA SER A 19 2.56 26.93 -6.05
C SER A 19 2.25 25.75 -6.97
N THR A 20 3.08 25.57 -8.01
CA THR A 20 2.97 24.45 -8.95
C THR A 20 3.49 23.15 -8.35
N SER A 21 4.59 23.20 -7.57
CA SER A 21 5.15 22.05 -6.90
C SER A 21 4.15 21.46 -5.92
N LYS A 22 3.50 22.28 -5.09
CA LYS A 22 2.55 21.80 -4.05
C LYS A 22 1.36 21.03 -4.64
N ALA A 23 0.79 21.50 -5.76
CA ALA A 23 -0.34 20.83 -6.41
C ALA A 23 0.03 19.49 -7.07
N VAL A 24 1.24 19.40 -7.63
CA VAL A 24 1.75 18.15 -8.22
C VAL A 24 2.14 17.17 -7.12
N LEU A 25 2.89 17.64 -6.12
CA LEU A 25 3.37 16.84 -4.98
C LEU A 25 2.21 16.25 -4.17
N SER A 26 1.11 16.98 -3.96
CA SER A 26 -0.05 16.44 -3.25
C SER A 26 -0.65 15.24 -4.00
N LYS A 27 -0.86 15.37 -5.31
CA LYS A 27 -1.41 14.29 -6.15
C LYS A 27 -0.48 13.08 -6.23
N VAL A 28 0.84 13.33 -6.30
CA VAL A 28 1.83 12.24 -6.33
C VAL A 28 1.86 11.54 -4.97
N LYS A 29 1.88 12.29 -3.86
CA LYS A 29 1.85 11.77 -2.49
C LYS A 29 0.64 10.86 -2.24
N ASP A 30 -0.54 11.25 -2.71
CA ASP A 30 -1.74 10.44 -2.54
C ASP A 30 -1.70 9.10 -3.30
N LYS A 31 -1.04 9.09 -4.47
CA LYS A 31 -0.88 7.88 -5.30
C LYS A 31 0.16 6.91 -4.79
N ILE A 32 1.21 7.43 -4.14
CA ILE A 32 2.34 6.63 -3.64
C ILE A 32 2.23 6.32 -2.15
N ASP A 33 1.10 6.65 -1.52
CA ASP A 33 0.89 6.44 -0.10
C ASP A 33 0.97 4.94 0.23
N PRO A 34 2.02 4.48 0.94
CA PRO A 34 2.24 3.07 1.21
C PRO A 34 1.15 2.47 2.11
N ARG A 35 0.44 3.30 2.88
CA ARG A 35 -0.66 2.86 3.76
C ARG A 35 -1.80 2.21 2.98
N ARG A 36 -1.98 2.58 1.70
CA ARG A 36 -3.00 1.99 0.81
C ARG A 36 -2.72 0.53 0.42
N TYR A 37 -1.48 0.08 0.57
CA TYR A 37 -1.04 -1.27 0.20
C TYR A 37 -0.67 -2.10 1.43
N ASN A 38 -1.26 -1.76 2.58
CA ASN A 38 -1.05 -2.50 3.82
C ASN A 38 -1.76 -3.86 3.78
N GLY A 39 -1.37 -4.75 4.68
CA GLY A 39 -1.95 -6.08 4.79
C GLY A 39 -1.28 -7.08 3.86
N ALA A 40 -0.15 -7.64 4.29
CA ALA A 40 0.52 -8.72 3.56
C ALA A 40 -0.13 -10.07 3.90
N LEU A 41 -0.39 -10.89 2.88
CA LEU A 41 -0.85 -12.26 3.06
C LEU A 41 0.26 -13.17 3.60
N LEU A 42 -0.06 -13.99 4.59
CA LEU A 42 0.78 -15.10 5.02
C LEU A 42 0.36 -16.37 4.27
N LEU A 43 1.21 -16.81 3.35
CA LEU A 43 0.98 -17.98 2.50
C LEU A 43 1.29 -19.29 3.23
N GLY A 44 0.71 -20.39 2.75
CA GLY A 44 0.93 -21.74 3.30
C GLY A 44 0.07 -22.08 4.52
N LEU A 45 -0.91 -21.23 4.85
CA LEU A 45 -1.87 -21.47 5.92
C LEU A 45 -3.23 -21.91 5.34
N ASN A 46 -4.04 -22.59 6.16
CA ASN A 46 -5.37 -23.11 5.76
C ASN A 46 -6.47 -22.01 5.70
N GLY A 47 -6.08 -20.73 5.62
CA GLY A 47 -7.01 -19.62 5.68
C GLY A 47 -6.34 -18.29 5.32
N VAL A 48 -7.16 -17.27 5.09
CA VAL A 48 -6.67 -15.92 4.83
C VAL A 48 -6.14 -15.32 6.14
N VAL A 49 -4.84 -15.11 6.20
CA VAL A 49 -4.18 -14.43 7.31
C VAL A 49 -3.46 -13.21 6.75
N VAL A 50 -3.82 -12.04 7.26
CA VAL A 50 -3.25 -10.76 6.84
C VAL A 50 -2.47 -10.14 7.98
N LYS A 51 -1.23 -9.75 7.71
CA LYS A 51 -0.36 -9.05 8.66
C LYS A 51 -0.28 -7.56 8.28
N SER A 52 -0.63 -6.69 9.22
CA SER A 52 -0.45 -5.24 9.08
C SER A 52 0.95 -4.78 9.52
N HIS A 53 1.39 -3.60 9.08
CA HIS A 53 2.61 -2.97 9.60
C HIS A 53 2.40 -2.46 11.05
N GLY A 54 3.42 -2.59 11.91
CA GLY A 54 3.27 -2.30 13.34
C GLY A 54 3.01 -0.82 13.65
N ASP A 55 3.57 0.07 12.84
CA ASP A 55 3.40 1.53 12.95
C ASP A 55 2.24 2.05 12.07
N SER A 56 1.25 1.21 11.76
CA SER A 56 0.11 1.62 10.91
C SER A 56 -0.89 2.46 11.69
N ASP A 57 -1.32 3.55 11.08
CA ASP A 57 -2.47 4.32 11.56
C ASP A 57 -3.80 3.65 11.17
N SER A 58 -4.92 4.28 11.58
CA SER A 58 -6.26 3.77 11.31
C SER A 58 -6.54 3.56 9.81
N PHE A 59 -6.01 4.44 8.95
CA PHE A 59 -6.17 4.34 7.50
C PHE A 59 -5.41 3.16 6.91
N GLY A 60 -4.18 2.91 7.39
CA GLY A 60 -3.42 1.73 7.03
C GLY A 60 -4.06 0.43 7.52
N ILE A 61 -4.62 0.43 8.73
CA ILE A 61 -5.33 -0.72 9.29
C ILE A 61 -6.62 -1.02 8.50
N GLU A 62 -7.38 0.01 8.13
CA GLU A 62 -8.55 -0.12 7.25
C GLU A 62 -8.19 -0.82 5.95
N HIS A 63 -7.10 -0.42 5.29
CA HIS A 63 -6.66 -1.08 4.05
C HIS A 63 -6.27 -2.55 4.27
N ALA A 64 -5.62 -2.89 5.38
CA ALA A 64 -5.31 -4.28 5.70
C ALA A 64 -6.58 -5.14 5.87
N LEU A 65 -7.66 -4.57 6.43
CA LEU A 65 -8.97 -5.23 6.53
C LEU A 65 -9.63 -5.38 5.16
N ILE A 66 -9.59 -4.33 4.33
CA ILE A 66 -10.09 -4.38 2.95
C ILE A 66 -9.38 -5.49 2.19
N THR A 67 -8.05 -5.58 2.28
CA THR A 67 -7.28 -6.67 1.66
C THR A 67 -7.75 -8.03 2.16
N ALA A 68 -7.93 -8.24 3.47
CA ALA A 68 -8.44 -9.51 3.99
C ALA A 68 -9.81 -9.89 3.37
N VAL A 69 -10.74 -8.94 3.29
CA VAL A 69 -12.06 -9.15 2.68
C VAL A 69 -11.95 -9.47 1.20
N GLU A 70 -11.11 -8.74 0.46
CA GLU A 70 -10.90 -9.00 -0.96
C GLU A 70 -10.32 -10.39 -1.22
N GLU A 71 -9.34 -10.81 -0.43
CA GLU A 71 -8.67 -12.10 -0.60
C GLU A 71 -9.60 -13.28 -0.28
N VAL A 72 -10.50 -13.10 0.70
CA VAL A 72 -11.61 -14.04 0.92
C VAL A 72 -12.56 -14.08 -0.29
N LYS A 73 -12.99 -12.91 -0.80
CA LYS A 73 -13.88 -12.84 -1.99
C LYS A 73 -13.25 -13.41 -3.26
N LYS A 74 -11.93 -13.41 -3.36
CA LYS A 74 -11.17 -13.97 -4.49
C LYS A 74 -11.00 -15.49 -4.36
N ASP A 75 -11.42 -16.11 -3.27
CA ASP A 75 -11.17 -17.52 -2.94
C ASP A 75 -9.69 -17.89 -3.09
N ILE A 76 -8.80 -17.01 -2.60
CA ILE A 76 -7.35 -17.14 -2.86
C ILE A 76 -6.79 -18.48 -2.35
N ILE A 77 -7.31 -19.00 -1.24
CA ILE A 77 -6.86 -20.28 -0.67
C ILE A 77 -7.17 -21.45 -1.61
N VAL A 78 -8.37 -21.48 -2.18
CA VAL A 78 -8.76 -22.54 -3.15
C VAL A 78 -7.87 -22.48 -4.38
N LYS A 79 -7.59 -21.26 -4.88
CA LYS A 79 -6.72 -21.03 -6.03
C LYS A 79 -5.27 -21.43 -5.76
N LEU A 80 -4.74 -21.13 -4.57
CA LEU A 80 -3.39 -21.51 -4.18
C LEU A 80 -3.25 -23.02 -4.06
N ILE A 81 -4.22 -23.70 -3.44
CA ILE A 81 -4.22 -25.18 -3.34
C ILE A 81 -4.24 -25.81 -4.72
N GLY A 82 -5.06 -25.30 -5.65
CA GLY A 82 -5.15 -25.85 -7.02
C GLY A 82 -4.01 -25.45 -7.95
N ALA A 83 -3.09 -24.58 -7.52
CA ALA A 83 -1.93 -24.18 -8.31
C ALA A 83 -0.70 -25.08 -8.12
N PHE A 84 -0.77 -26.03 -7.18
CA PHE A 84 0.26 -27.01 -6.87
C PHE A 84 -0.30 -28.43 -7.01
#